data_AF-A0A151Z0W1-F1
#
_entry.id   AF-A0A151Z0W1-F1
#
_cell.length_a   1.000
_cell.length_b   1.000
_cell.length_c   1.000
_cell.angle_alpha   90.00
_cell.angle_beta   90.00
_cell.angle_gamma   90.00
#
_symmetry.space_group_name_H-M   'P 1'
#
loop_
_entity.id
_entity.type
_entity.pdbx_description
1 polymer ?
#
loop_
_entity_poly.entity_id
_entity_poly.type
_entity_poly.pdbx_seq_one_letter_code
_entity_poly.pdbx_strand_id
1 'polypeptide(L)'
;MPFADETFDGVINEAMLTMLPDQDKIKALNEYYRVLKKGGKLGSHDLLIKRQPTEEMLKMVKHIMDVPLPDNPVVVKLLHHALNLIVRQLDRKKWEGIYAQTPFSKVEFKEGEMTLLTLDGLPV
;
A
#
# COMPACT_ATOMS: atom_id res chain seq x y z
N MET A 1 -5.77 -14.95 -2.38
CA MET A 1 -7.24 -14.84 -2.23
C MET A 1 -7.87 -16.18 -2.60
N PRO A 2 -8.86 -16.68 -1.85
CA PRO A 2 -9.45 -17.99 -2.08
C PRO A 2 -10.49 -17.98 -3.23
N PHE A 3 -10.12 -17.37 -4.37
CA PHE A 3 -10.94 -17.31 -5.58
C PHE A 3 -10.20 -18.00 -6.73
N ALA A 4 -10.94 -18.54 -7.69
CA ALA A 4 -10.37 -19.15 -8.88
C ALA A 4 -9.67 -18.12 -9.78
N ASP A 5 -8.86 -18.59 -10.71
CA ASP A 5 -8.27 -17.74 -11.75
C ASP A 5 -9.38 -17.11 -12.60
N GLU A 6 -9.14 -15.92 -13.16
CA GLU A 6 -10.04 -15.25 -14.12
C GLU A 6 -11.51 -15.15 -13.66
N THR A 7 -11.74 -14.85 -12.37
CA THR A 7 -13.08 -14.80 -11.77
C THR A 7 -13.77 -13.44 -11.94
N PHE A 8 -13.03 -12.33 -11.80
CA PHE A 8 -13.60 -10.99 -11.72
C PHE A 8 -13.27 -10.14 -12.95
N ASP A 9 -14.20 -9.26 -13.34
CA ASP A 9 -13.99 -8.26 -14.38
C ASP A 9 -13.21 -7.03 -13.84
N GLY A 10 -13.26 -6.82 -12.52
CA GLY A 10 -12.52 -5.75 -11.85
C GLY A 10 -12.17 -6.09 -10.42
N VAL A 11 -11.06 -5.53 -9.94
CA VAL A 11 -10.62 -5.57 -8.54
C VAL A 11 -10.40 -4.13 -8.09
N ILE A 12 -10.88 -3.80 -6.90
CA ILE A 12 -10.65 -2.50 -6.27
C ILE A 12 -9.86 -2.72 -4.98
N ASN A 13 -8.78 -1.97 -4.84
CA ASN A 13 -7.92 -1.96 -3.67
C ASN A 13 -7.89 -0.54 -3.08
N GLU A 14 -8.31 -0.39 -1.84
CA GLU A 14 -8.31 0.89 -1.11
C GLU A 14 -7.39 0.79 0.10
N ALA A 15 -6.28 1.53 0.09
CA ALA A 15 -5.34 1.68 1.20
C ALA A 15 -4.81 0.36 1.81
N MET A 16 -4.91 -0.78 1.12
CA MET A 16 -4.41 -2.05 1.64
C MET A 16 -2.95 -2.28 1.27
N LEU A 17 -2.50 -1.86 0.08
CA LEU A 17 -1.11 -2.10 -0.33
C LEU A 17 -0.15 -1.26 0.50
N THR A 18 -0.54 -0.03 0.88
CA THR A 18 0.29 0.80 1.77
C THR A 18 0.56 0.14 3.13
N MET A 19 -0.28 -0.80 3.58
CA MET A 19 -0.09 -1.53 4.84
C MET A 19 0.88 -2.72 4.71
N LEU A 20 1.28 -3.09 3.49
CA LEU A 20 2.12 -4.25 3.23
C LEU A 20 3.60 -3.87 3.08
N PRO A 21 4.55 -4.76 3.42
CA PRO A 21 5.93 -4.67 2.95
C PRO A 21 6.02 -4.73 1.42
N ASP A 22 7.07 -4.16 0.82
CA ASP A 22 7.18 -4.03 -0.64
C ASP A 22 7.12 -5.38 -1.39
N GLN A 23 7.76 -6.42 -0.86
CA GLN A 23 7.67 -7.77 -1.44
C GLN A 23 6.25 -8.34 -1.39
N ASP A 24 5.51 -8.04 -0.33
CA ASP A 24 4.14 -8.53 -0.16
C ASP A 24 3.15 -7.70 -0.98
N LYS A 25 3.44 -6.42 -1.29
CA LYS A 25 2.70 -5.66 -2.30
C LYS A 25 2.74 -6.34 -3.66
N ILE A 26 3.93 -6.80 -4.10
CA ILE A 26 4.09 -7.52 -5.38
C ILE A 26 3.28 -8.81 -5.38
N LYS A 27 3.32 -9.59 -4.28
CA LYS A 27 2.51 -10.81 -4.14
C LYS A 27 1.01 -10.51 -4.22
N ALA A 28 0.55 -9.47 -3.53
CA ALA A 28 -0.85 -9.06 -3.56
C ALA A 28 -1.28 -8.63 -4.97
N LEU A 29 -0.48 -7.83 -5.67
CA LEU A 29 -0.74 -7.41 -7.04
C LEU A 29 -0.79 -8.60 -8.02
N ASN A 30 0.12 -9.57 -7.89
CA ASN A 30 0.08 -10.79 -8.69
C ASN A 30 -1.19 -11.61 -8.42
N GLU A 31 -1.64 -11.63 -7.18
CA GLU A 31 -2.88 -12.32 -6.80
C GLU A 31 -4.12 -11.58 -7.30
N TYR A 32 -4.11 -10.25 -7.32
CA TYR A 32 -5.15 -9.44 -7.96
C TYR A 32 -5.20 -9.70 -9.46
N TYR A 33 -4.03 -9.80 -10.11
CA TYR A 33 -3.94 -10.13 -11.53
C TYR A 33 -4.49 -11.52 -11.83
N ARG A 34 -4.13 -12.54 -11.03
CA ARG A 34 -4.57 -13.93 -11.23
C ARG A 34 -6.09 -14.07 -11.28
N VAL A 35 -6.79 -13.35 -10.39
CA VAL A 35 -8.26 -13.43 -10.31
C VAL A 35 -8.97 -12.54 -11.33
N LEU A 36 -8.26 -11.66 -12.05
CA LEU A 36 -8.85 -10.85 -13.10
C LEU A 36 -8.98 -11.67 -14.39
N LYS A 37 -10.13 -11.57 -15.05
CA LYS A 37 -10.32 -12.07 -16.41
C LYS A 37 -9.39 -11.32 -17.38
N LYS A 38 -9.19 -11.89 -18.58
CA LYS A 38 -8.51 -11.18 -19.67
C LYS A 38 -9.20 -9.84 -19.96
N GLY A 39 -8.44 -8.76 -19.87
CA GLY A 39 -8.95 -7.39 -20.05
C GLY A 39 -9.61 -6.78 -18.82
N GLY A 40 -9.71 -7.52 -17.71
CA GLY A 40 -10.17 -7.00 -16.43
C GLY A 40 -9.22 -5.94 -15.87
N LYS A 41 -9.74 -5.05 -15.02
CA LYS A 41 -9.02 -3.86 -14.54
C LYS A 41 -8.82 -3.89 -13.02
N LEU A 42 -7.66 -3.40 -12.59
CA LEU A 42 -7.38 -3.11 -11.18
C LEU A 42 -7.48 -1.59 -10.95
N GLY A 43 -8.32 -1.18 -10.01
CA GLY A 43 -8.31 0.17 -9.44
C GLY A 43 -7.64 0.13 -8.07
N SER A 44 -6.42 0.67 -7.96
CA SER A 44 -5.71 0.77 -6.68
C SER A 44 -5.58 2.22 -6.26
N HIS A 45 -5.96 2.51 -5.03
CA HIS A 45 -5.83 3.82 -4.42
C HIS A 45 -5.11 3.68 -3.07
N ASP A 46 -3.89 4.21 -3.02
CA ASP A 46 -2.95 4.03 -1.91
C ASP A 46 -2.17 5.32 -1.64
N LEU A 47 -1.47 5.35 -0.50
CA LEU A 47 -0.79 6.57 -0.06
C LEU A 47 0.48 6.84 -0.85
N LEU A 48 0.66 8.12 -1.19
CA LEU A 48 1.84 8.63 -1.89
C LEU A 48 2.52 9.72 -1.05
N ILE A 49 3.83 9.57 -0.82
CA ILE A 49 4.65 10.64 -0.22
C ILE A 49 4.97 11.68 -1.30
N LYS A 50 4.47 12.91 -1.13
CA LYS A 50 4.87 14.05 -1.97
C LYS A 50 6.20 14.68 -1.55
N ARG A 51 6.56 14.60 -0.25
CA ARG A 51 7.79 15.18 0.31
C ARG A 51 8.47 14.20 1.25
N GLN A 52 9.75 13.91 0.97
CA GLN A 52 10.53 13.05 1.86
C GLN A 52 10.63 13.70 3.25
N PRO A 53 10.50 12.91 4.33
CA PRO A 53 10.70 13.41 5.69
C PRO A 53 12.12 13.97 5.83
N THR A 54 12.26 15.05 6.59
CA THR A 54 13.59 15.63 6.85
C THR A 54 14.39 14.70 7.76
N GLU A 55 15.72 14.85 7.76
CA GLU A 55 16.60 14.12 8.68
C GLU A 55 16.21 14.31 10.15
N GLU A 56 15.70 15.49 10.51
CA GLU A 56 15.20 15.78 11.87
C GLU A 56 13.94 14.99 12.20
N MET A 57 12.98 14.91 11.25
CA MET A 57 11.78 14.10 11.40
C MET A 57 12.13 12.60 11.50
N LEU A 58 13.09 12.13 10.68
CA LEU A 58 13.58 10.76 10.74
C LEU A 58 14.26 10.46 12.08
N LYS A 59 15.10 11.37 12.59
CA LYS A 59 15.72 11.26 13.92
C LYS A 59 14.69 11.23 15.04
N MET A 60 13.64 12.05 14.96
CA MET A 60 12.56 12.08 15.94
C MET A 60 11.78 10.75 15.96
N VAL A 61 11.42 10.22 14.79
CA VAL A 61 10.75 8.91 14.69
C VAL A 61 11.66 7.79 15.20
N LYS A 62 12.95 7.80 14.84
CA LYS A 62 13.93 6.82 15.35
C LYS A 62 14.07 6.89 16.87
N HIS A 63 14.11 8.09 17.44
CA HIS A 63 14.17 8.27 18.90
C HIS A 63 12.93 7.71 19.60
N ILE A 64 11.73 7.90 19.03
CA ILE A 64 10.48 7.30 19.54
C ILE A 64 10.52 5.77 19.44
N MET A 65 11.07 5.22 18.35
CA MET A 65 11.21 3.76 18.18
C MET A 65 12.28 3.15 19.09
N ASP A 66 13.32 3.90 19.45
CA ASP A 66 14.39 3.48 20.36
C ASP A 66 14.01 3.64 21.86
N VAL A 67 12.79 4.11 22.17
CA VAL A 67 12.30 4.17 23.56
C VAL A 67 12.12 2.73 24.08
N PRO A 68 12.74 2.36 25.22
CA PRO A 68 12.53 1.06 25.83
C PRO A 68 11.03 0.84 26.04
N LEU A 69 10.51 -0.22 25.45
CA LEU A 69 9.11 -0.59 25.64
C LEU A 69 8.87 -0.83 27.13
N PRO A 70 7.80 -0.27 27.73
CA PRO A 70 7.47 -0.57 29.12
C PRO A 70 7.22 -2.07 29.27
N ASP A 71 7.61 -2.66 30.41
CA ASP A 71 7.47 -4.10 30.72
C ASP A 71 6.01 -4.59 30.81
N ASN A 72 5.04 -3.77 30.39
CA ASN A 72 3.65 -4.15 30.28
C ASN A 72 3.37 -4.75 28.89
N PRO A 73 3.06 -6.05 28.79
CA PRO A 73 2.86 -6.73 27.51
C PRO A 73 1.66 -6.19 26.70
N VAL A 74 0.67 -5.57 27.36
CA VAL A 74 -0.46 -4.92 26.69
C VAL A 74 -0.01 -3.62 26.02
N VAL A 75 0.83 -2.82 26.71
CA VAL A 75 1.37 -1.57 26.17
C VAL A 75 2.40 -1.84 25.08
N VAL A 76 3.24 -2.87 25.23
CA VAL A 76 4.13 -3.34 24.17
C VAL A 76 3.34 -3.75 22.93
N LYS A 77 2.26 -4.51 23.10
CA LYS A 77 1.43 -4.94 21.97
C LYS A 77 0.71 -3.75 21.30
N LEU A 78 0.22 -2.79 22.08
CA LEU A 78 -0.43 -1.58 21.58
C LEU A 78 0.55 -0.66 20.85
N LEU A 79 1.76 -0.46 21.40
CA LEU A 79 2.83 0.32 20.76
C LEU A 79 3.37 -0.38 19.52
N HIS A 80 3.59 -1.69 19.56
CA HIS A 80 3.87 -2.45 18.35
C HIS A 80 2.73 -2.34 17.34
N HIS A 81 1.45 -2.31 17.75
CA HIS A 81 0.34 -2.10 16.81
C HIS A 81 0.35 -0.68 16.25
N ALA A 82 0.57 0.34 17.07
CA ALA A 82 0.59 1.75 16.67
C ALA A 82 1.82 2.10 15.82
N LEU A 83 2.96 1.47 16.10
CA LEU A 83 4.19 1.57 15.31
C LEU A 83 4.13 0.68 14.07
N ASN A 84 3.45 -0.49 14.12
CA ASN A 84 3.12 -1.36 12.97
C ASN A 84 1.90 -0.91 12.17
N LEU A 85 1.25 0.20 12.51
CA LEU A 85 0.49 1.03 11.55
C LEU A 85 1.47 1.69 10.57
N ILE A 86 2.50 0.95 10.13
CA ILE A 86 3.49 1.35 9.14
C ILE A 86 2.76 1.34 7.82
N VAL A 87 1.99 2.39 7.63
CA VAL A 87 1.73 2.92 6.31
C VAL A 87 3.11 3.07 5.68
N ARG A 88 3.46 2.11 4.82
CA ARG A 88 4.60 2.20 3.93
C ARG A 88 4.20 3.19 2.87
N GLN A 89 4.41 4.45 3.21
CA GLN A 89 4.22 5.52 2.28
C GLN A 89 5.38 5.43 1.28
N LEU A 90 5.04 5.31 0.00
CA LEU A 90 6.02 5.26 -1.09
C LEU A 90 5.91 6.55 -1.89
N ASP A 91 7.04 7.03 -2.39
CA ASP A 91 7.01 8.07 -3.41
C ASP A 91 6.58 7.46 -4.76
N ARG A 92 6.30 8.33 -5.72
CA ARG A 92 5.85 7.93 -7.06
C ARG A 92 6.79 6.93 -7.74
N LYS A 93 8.11 7.15 -7.67
CA LYS A 93 9.10 6.31 -8.36
C LYS A 93 9.11 4.90 -7.79
N LYS A 94 8.96 4.76 -6.47
CA LYS A 94 8.89 3.45 -5.82
C LYS A 94 7.60 2.71 -6.19
N TRP A 95 6.46 3.40 -6.25
CA TRP A 95 5.21 2.81 -6.73
C TRP A 95 5.34 2.30 -8.17
N GLU A 96 5.83 3.14 -9.09
CA GLU A 96 6.09 2.75 -10.48
C GLU A 96 7.03 1.53 -10.56
N GLY A 97 8.08 1.50 -9.75
CA GLY A 97 9.01 0.37 -9.66
C GLY A 97 8.39 -0.93 -9.15
N ILE A 98 7.40 -0.87 -8.26
CA ILE A 98 6.65 -2.05 -7.82
C ILE A 98 5.77 -2.57 -8.97
N TYR A 99 4.99 -1.69 -9.60
CA TYR A 99 4.09 -2.09 -10.68
C TYR A 99 4.86 -2.61 -11.91
N ALA A 100 6.05 -2.09 -12.19
CA ALA A 100 6.93 -2.58 -13.25
C ALA A 100 7.39 -4.05 -13.05
N GLN A 101 7.30 -4.58 -11.83
CA GLN A 101 7.61 -5.98 -11.51
C GLN A 101 6.39 -6.92 -11.60
N THR A 102 5.24 -6.40 -12.04
CA THR A 102 3.99 -7.15 -12.12
C THR A 102 3.52 -7.33 -13.56
N PRO A 103 2.58 -8.25 -13.84
CA PRO A 103 2.02 -8.46 -15.18
C PRO A 103 1.13 -7.30 -15.69
N PHE A 104 0.88 -6.27 -14.89
CA PHE A 104 0.10 -5.10 -15.31
C PHE A 104 0.91 -4.25 -16.30
N SER A 105 0.55 -4.32 -17.59
CA SER A 105 1.29 -3.66 -18.67
C SER A 105 0.84 -2.24 -18.99
N LYS A 106 -0.39 -1.86 -18.59
CA LYS A 106 -0.95 -0.51 -18.78
C LYS A 106 -1.33 0.06 -17.42
N VAL A 107 -0.41 0.80 -16.81
CA VAL A 107 -0.60 1.41 -15.50
C VAL A 107 -0.70 2.92 -15.66
N GLU A 108 -1.86 3.47 -15.32
CA GLU A 108 -2.09 4.91 -15.28
C GLU A 108 -2.02 5.38 -13.83
N PHE A 109 -1.18 6.38 -13.56
CA PHE A 109 -1.05 6.98 -12.24
C PHE A 109 -1.70 8.36 -12.19
N LYS A 110 -2.57 8.55 -11.20
CA LYS A 110 -3.13 9.84 -10.82
C LYS A 110 -2.82 10.10 -9.35
N GLU A 111 -2.40 11.31 -9.03
CA GLU A 111 -2.12 11.75 -7.67
C GLU A 111 -3.00 12.97 -7.34
N GLY A 112 -3.45 13.05 -6.09
CA GLY A 112 -4.36 14.08 -5.64
C GLY A 112 -4.29 14.26 -4.13
N GLU A 113 -5.19 15.07 -3.59
CA GLU A 113 -5.42 15.08 -2.15
C GLU A 113 -6.16 13.80 -1.76
N MET A 114 -5.85 13.28 -0.58
CA MET A 114 -6.42 12.01 -0.16
C MET A 114 -7.89 12.17 0.24
N THR A 115 -8.74 11.39 -0.42
CA THR A 115 -10.17 11.26 -0.15
C THR A 115 -10.53 9.77 -0.13
N LEU A 116 -11.65 9.39 0.49
CA LEU A 116 -12.18 8.04 0.26
C LEU A 116 -12.49 7.86 -1.24
N LEU A 117 -12.20 6.68 -1.77
CA LEU A 117 -12.49 6.38 -3.16
C LEU A 117 -14.00 6.41 -3.42
N THR A 118 -14.39 7.19 -4.43
CA THR A 118 -15.72 7.14 -5.03
C THR A 118 -15.63 6.35 -6.33
N LEU A 119 -16.65 5.55 -6.62
CA LEU A 119 -16.69 4.77 -7.88
C LEU A 119 -16.63 5.68 -9.11
N ASP A 120 -17.16 6.90 -9.01
CA ASP A 120 -17.11 7.92 -10.06
C ASP A 120 -15.68 8.40 -10.39
N GLY A 121 -14.72 8.20 -9.47
CA GLY A 121 -13.32 8.58 -9.64
C GLY A 121 -12.44 7.53 -10.31
N LEU A 122 -12.96 6.32 -10.53
CA LEU A 122 -12.21 5.24 -11.18
C LEU A 122 -12.20 5.45 -12.71
N PRO A 123 -11.02 5.38 -13.37
CA PRO A 123 -10.98 5.40 -14.82
C PRO A 123 -11.71 4.17 -15.37
N VAL A 124 -12.85 4.41 -16.04
CA VAL A 124 -13.67 3.40 -16.73
C VAL A 124 -12.95 2.72 -17.88
#